data_AF-A0A2P2LY41-F1
#
_entry.id   AF-A0A2P2LY41-F1
#
_cell.length_a   1.000
_cell.length_b   1.000
_cell.length_c   1.000
_cell.angle_alpha   90.00
_cell.angle_beta   90.00
_cell.angle_gamma   90.00
#
_symmetry.space_group_name_H-M   'P 1'
#
loop_
_entity.id
_entity.type
_entity.pdbx_description
1 polymer ?
#
loop_
_entity_poly.entity_id
_entity_poly.type
_entity_poly.pdbx_seq_one_letter_code
_entity_poly.pdbx_strand_id
1 'polypeptide(L)'
;MNGLEVCSVEADIGRACLILSVGISTRYVYATYKKTPVTTAEAEAWEAAKKACGGLHFLAIQEDLDSEDCVGFWLLLDLPPPRV
;
A
#
# COMPACT_ATOMS: atom_id res chain seq x y z
N MET A 1 20.68 -6.24 -11.99
CA MET A 1 19.32 -6.36 -11.43
C MET A 1 18.98 -4.98 -10.85
N ASN A 2 18.47 -4.08 -11.70
CA ASN A 2 18.12 -2.69 -11.36
C ASN A 2 16.59 -2.53 -11.20
N GLY A 3 15.87 -3.63 -10.92
CA GLY A 3 14.42 -3.64 -10.79
C GLY A 3 14.02 -3.14 -9.40
N LEU A 4 13.31 -2.02 -9.35
CA LEU A 4 12.54 -1.58 -8.19
C LEU A 4 11.40 -2.58 -7.98
N GLU A 5 11.67 -3.72 -7.34
CA GLU A 5 10.64 -4.71 -6.99
C GLU A 5 9.79 -4.17 -5.83
N VAL A 6 8.54 -3.84 -6.12
CA VAL A 6 7.58 -3.38 -5.11
C VAL A 6 7.30 -4.51 -4.14
N CYS A 7 7.52 -4.26 -2.85
CA CYS A 7 7.35 -5.25 -1.80
C CYS A 7 6.04 -5.06 -1.05
N SER A 8 5.70 -3.82 -0.71
CA SER A 8 4.46 -3.49 0.01
C SER A 8 4.05 -2.04 -0.18
N VAL A 9 2.76 -1.81 0.01
CA VAL A 9 2.19 -0.50 0.32
C VAL A 9 1.79 -0.50 1.80
N GLU A 10 2.00 0.61 2.49
CA GLU A 10 1.63 0.82 3.90
C GLU A 10 0.98 2.21 4.05
N ALA A 11 -0.04 2.35 4.89
CA ALA A 11 -0.63 3.63 5.24
C ALA A 11 0.01 4.19 6.52
N ASP A 12 0.70 5.32 6.41
CA ASP A 12 1.19 6.09 7.56
C ASP A 12 0.09 7.07 8.02
N ILE A 13 -0.74 6.60 8.95
CA ILE A 13 -1.85 7.36 9.53
C ILE A 13 -1.36 8.63 10.25
N GLY A 14 -0.17 8.58 10.85
CA GLY A 14 0.45 9.72 11.52
C GLY A 14 0.68 10.88 10.55
N ARG A 15 1.24 10.55 9.38
CA ARG A 15 1.65 11.51 8.34
C ARG A 15 0.61 11.71 7.23
N ALA A 16 -0.49 10.96 7.25
CA ALA A 16 -1.53 10.97 6.22
C ALA A 16 -0.96 10.74 4.81
N CYS A 17 -0.18 9.67 4.66
CA CYS A 17 0.41 9.28 3.38
C CYS A 17 0.48 7.76 3.20
N LEU A 18 0.65 7.35 1.94
CA LEU A 18 0.95 5.98 1.56
C LEU A 18 2.45 5.84 1.33
N ILE A 19 3.05 4.79 1.89
CA ILE A 19 4.45 4.45 1.75
C ILE A 19 4.57 3.25 0.81
N LEU A 20 5.40 3.39 -0.23
CA LEU A 20 5.78 2.31 -1.13
C LEU A 20 7.15 1.77 -0.72
N SER A 21 7.18 0.52 -0.25
CA SER A 21 8.41 -0.20 0.05
C SER A 21 8.90 -0.94 -1.18
N VAL A 22 10.19 -0.80 -1.48
CA VAL A 22 10.83 -1.37 -2.67
C VAL A 22 12.16 -2.02 -2.30
N GLY A 23 12.37 -3.24 -2.79
CA GLY A 23 13.54 -4.04 -2.46
C GLY A 23 13.69 -4.27 -0.95
N ILE A 24 14.93 -4.25 -0.46
CA ILE A 24 15.23 -4.67 0.92
C ILE A 24 14.98 -3.56 1.95
N SER A 25 15.27 -2.30 1.61
CA SER A 25 15.31 -1.21 2.61
C SER A 25 14.83 0.15 2.09
N THR A 26 14.37 0.24 0.84
CA THR A 26 14.01 1.53 0.25
C THR A 26 12.53 1.79 0.46
N ARG A 27 12.19 3.00 0.93
CA ARG A 27 10.80 3.43 1.15
C ARG A 27 10.59 4.81 0.55
N TYR A 28 9.50 4.98 -0.19
CA TYR A 28 9.10 6.24 -0.80
C TYR A 28 7.73 6.66 -0.29
N VAL A 29 7.50 7.97 -0.17
CA VAL A 29 6.12 8.48 -0.06
C VAL A 29 5.50 8.39 -1.44
N TYR A 30 4.52 7.51 -1.60
CA TYR A 30 3.82 7.29 -2.86
C TYR A 30 2.78 8.37 -3.13
N ALA A 31 1.94 8.63 -2.13
CA ALA A 31 0.88 9.62 -2.21
C ALA A 31 0.62 10.21 -0.82
N THR A 32 0.12 11.44 -0.78
CA THR A 32 -0.40 12.05 0.45
C THR A 32 -1.89 12.26 0.30
N TYR A 33 -2.60 12.31 1.43
CA TYR A 33 -4.03 12.59 1.47
C TYR A 33 -4.36 13.61 2.55
N LYS A 34 -5.53 14.26 2.42
CA LYS A 34 -5.98 15.23 3.41
C LYS A 34 -6.32 14.49 4.70
N LYS A 35 -5.63 14.82 5.79
CA LYS A 35 -5.93 14.24 7.11
C LYS A 35 -7.29 14.72 7.63
N THR A 36 -8.26 13.81 7.64
CA THR A 36 -9.59 13.99 8.22
C THR A 36 -9.95 12.77 9.07
N PRO A 37 -10.97 12.84 9.94
CA PRO A 37 -11.45 11.67 10.67
C PRO A 37 -11.88 10.53 9.72
N VAL A 38 -12.50 10.86 8.58
CA VAL A 38 -12.95 9.88 7.58
C VAL A 38 -11.76 9.15 6.97
N THR A 39 -10.82 9.89 6.38
CA THR A 39 -9.62 9.29 5.74
C THR A 39 -8.70 8.58 6.75
N THR A 40 -8.75 8.96 8.03
CA THR A 40 -8.04 8.27 9.12
C THR A 40 -8.67 6.89 9.35
N ALA A 41 -9.99 6.83 9.47
CA ALA A 41 -10.72 5.57 9.64
C ALA A 41 -10.56 4.65 8.42
N GLU A 42 -10.54 5.20 7.20
CA GLU A 42 -10.28 4.43 5.97
C GLU A 42 -8.89 3.80 5.98
N ALA A 43 -7.85 4.56 6.34
CA ALA A 43 -6.48 4.06 6.43
C ALA A 43 -6.34 2.97 7.51
N GLU A 44 -6.96 3.16 8.68
CA GLU A 44 -6.99 2.15 9.75
C GLU A 44 -7.71 0.86 9.31
N ALA A 45 -8.86 1.00 8.65
CA ALA A 45 -9.62 -0.14 8.14
C ALA A 45 -8.83 -0.91 7.07
N TRP A 46 -8.11 -0.20 6.19
CA TRP A 46 -7.28 -0.81 5.17
C TRP A 46 -6.14 -1.64 5.77
N GLU A 47 -5.39 -1.09 6.72
CA GLU A 47 -4.31 -1.82 7.42
C GLU A 47 -4.84 -3.01 8.23
N ALA A 48 -6.00 -2.84 8.89
CA ALA A 48 -6.64 -3.93 9.61
C ALA A 48 -7.06 -5.07 8.67
N ALA A 49 -7.64 -4.76 7.50
CA ALA A 49 -8.02 -5.74 6.50
C ALA A 49 -6.80 -6.45 5.90
N LYS A 50 -5.76 -5.69 5.51
CA LYS A 50 -4.48 -6.24 5.03
C LYS A 50 -3.89 -7.22 6.04
N LYS A 51 -3.85 -6.85 7.33
CA LYS A 51 -3.37 -7.72 8.40
C LYS A 51 -4.23 -8.98 8.58
N ALA A 52 -5.56 -8.84 8.54
CA ALA A 52 -6.48 -9.97 8.65
C ALA A 52 -6.32 -10.98 7.51
N CYS A 53 -5.93 -10.52 6.31
CA CYS A 53 -5.61 -11.34 5.15
C CYS A 53 -4.13 -11.80 5.09
N GLY A 54 -3.38 -11.71 6.19
CA GLY A 54 -2.00 -12.18 6.25
C GLY A 54 -1.00 -11.35 5.46
N GLY A 55 -1.28 -10.06 5.27
CA GLY A 55 -0.43 -9.13 4.53
C GLY A 55 -0.71 -9.05 3.03
N LEU A 56 -1.67 -9.82 2.53
CA LEU A 56 -2.08 -9.78 1.12
C LEU A 56 -2.78 -8.46 0.80
N HIS A 57 -2.32 -7.78 -0.23
CA HIS A 57 -2.91 -6.54 -0.74
C HIS A 57 -2.56 -6.38 -2.22
N PHE A 58 -3.14 -5.39 -2.89
CA PHE A 58 -2.83 -5.11 -4.28
C PHE A 58 -2.77 -3.61 -4.55
N LEU A 59 -1.98 -3.24 -5.57
CA LEU A 59 -1.96 -1.90 -6.15
C LEU A 59 -2.62 -1.98 -7.53
N ALA A 60 -3.83 -1.44 -7.64
CA ALA A 60 -4.57 -1.37 -8.89
C ALA A 60 -4.11 -0.18 -9.74
N ILE A 61 -4.10 -0.36 -11.06
CA ILE A 61 -3.76 0.67 -12.04
C ILE A 61 -5.03 1.05 -12.78
N GLN A 62 -5.34 2.34 -12.77
CA GLN A 62 -6.38 2.93 -13.60
C GLN A 62 -5.71 3.76 -14.71
N GLU A 63 -6.31 3.79 -15.90
CA GLU A 63 -5.80 4.56 -17.03
C GLU A 63 -5.88 6.08 -16.77
N ASP A 64 -7.00 6.50 -16.16
CA ASP A 64 -7.25 7.87 -15.75
C ASP A 64 -8.13 7.89 -14.47
N LEU A 65 -8.45 9.10 -13.99
CA LEU A 65 -9.18 9.31 -12.73
C LEU A 65 -10.67 8.97 -12.82
N ASP A 66 -11.25 8.98 -14.02
CA ASP A 66 -12.68 8.77 -14.26
C ASP A 66 -12.99 7.32 -14.70
N SER A 67 -11.95 6.49 -14.92
CA SER A 67 -12.09 5.09 -15.29
C SER A 67 -12.72 4.24 -14.18
N GLU A 68 -13.85 3.59 -14.48
CA GLU A 68 -14.48 2.61 -13.58
C GLU A 68 -13.75 1.25 -13.58
N ASP A 69 -12.94 0.98 -14.62
CA ASP A 69 -12.19 -0.26 -14.77
C ASP A 69 -10.72 -0.10 -14.36
N CYS A 70 -10.12 -1.21 -13.89
CA CYS A 70 -8.68 -1.33 -13.67
C CYS A 70 -8.01 -1.99 -14.88
N VAL A 71 -6.95 -1.39 -15.41
CA VAL A 71 -6.17 -1.95 -16.53
C VAL A 71 -5.16 -3.02 -16.07
N GLY A 72 -4.94 -3.12 -14.76
CA GLY A 72 -4.10 -4.14 -14.16
C GLY A 72 -3.94 -3.96 -12.66
N PHE A 73 -3.24 -4.90 -12.03
CA PHE A 73 -2.86 -4.78 -10.62
C PHE A 73 -1.56 -5.53 -10.33
N TRP A 74 -0.81 -5.02 -9.35
CA TRP A 74 0.23 -5.79 -8.68
C TRP A 74 -0.35 -6.47 -7.45
N LEU A 75 -0.16 -7.79 -7.34
CA LEU A 75 -0.48 -8.54 -6.13
C LEU A 75 0.76 -8.58 -5.23
N LEU A 76 0.60 -8.13 -3.99
CA LEU A 76 1.70 -7.91 -3.04
C LEU A 76 1.44 -8.68 -1.74
N LEU A 77 2.50 -9.17 -1.11
CA LEU A 77 2.42 -9.92 0.13
C LEU A 77 3.43 -9.40 1.14
N ASP A 78 2.92 -8.77 2.19
CA ASP A 78 3.70 -8.24 3.31
C ASP A 78 3.85 -9.32 4.39
N LEU A 79 4.94 -10.08 4.33
CA LEU A 79 5.20 -11.18 5.26
C LEU A 79 5.86 -10.65 6.54
N PRO A 80 5.40 -11.11 7.72
CA PRO A 80 6.16 -10.89 8.94
C PRO A 80 7.54 -11.57 8.82
N PRO A 81 8.57 -11.04 9.51
CA PRO A 81 9.89 -11.66 9.50
C PRO A 81 9.80 -13.13 9.92
N PRO A 82 10.62 -14.03 9.33
CA PRO A 82 10.60 -15.45 9.66
C PRO A 82 10.77 -15.66 11.16
N ARG A 83 10.01 -16.59 11.74
CA ARG A 83 10.22 -17.02 13.12
C ARG A 83 11.49 -17.87 13.14
N VAL A 84 12.57 -17.32 13.71
CA VAL A 84 13.82 -18.05 14.02
C VAL A 84 13.72 -18.81 15.32
#